data_AF-A0A2V3HF75-F1
#
_entry.id   AF-A0A2V3HF75-F1
#
_cell.length_a   1.000
_cell.length_b   1.000
_cell.length_c   1.000
_cell.angle_alpha   90.00
_cell.angle_beta   90.00
_cell.angle_gamma   90.00
#
_symmetry.space_group_name_H-M   'P 1'
#
loop_
_entity.id
_entity.type
_entity.pdbx_description
1 polymer ?
#
loop_
_entity_poly.entity_id
_entity_poly.type
_entity_poly.pdbx_seq_one_letter_code
_entity_poly.pdbx_strand_id
1 'polypeptide(L)' 'MPRSVFTPHSLFLTRGTGTHREKLASFELALREAGIECYNLVSVSSILPPRCEFVEPAAGAKMLQPGQVVPV' A
#
# COMPACT_ATOMS: atom_id res chain seq x y z
N MET A 1 -10.38 -18.49 15.91
CA MET A 1 -9.10 -17.89 16.37
C MET A 1 -9.29 -16.39 16.49
N PRO A 2 -8.81 -15.76 17.58
CA PRO A 2 -8.90 -14.31 17.74
C PRO A 2 -8.12 -13.61 16.62
N ARG A 3 -8.62 -12.45 16.15
CA ARG A 3 -7.91 -11.63 15.16
C ARG A 3 -6.64 -11.07 15.78
N SER A 4 -5.50 -11.33 15.14
CA SER A 4 -4.25 -10.66 15.47
C SER A 4 -4.37 -9.18 15.10
N VAL A 5 -3.98 -8.28 16.00
CA VAL A 5 -3.99 -6.83 15.79
C VAL A 5 -3.04 -6.41 14.66
N PHE A 6 -2.02 -7.23 14.37
CA PHE A 6 -0.95 -6.92 13.42
C PHE A 6 -1.11 -7.60 12.05
N THR A 7 -2.12 -8.44 11.86
CA THR A 7 -2.30 -9.17 10.60
C THR A 7 -3.38 -8.48 9.76
N PRO A 8 -3.05 -7.95 8.56
CA PRO A 8 -4.05 -7.28 7.73
C PRO A 8 -5.09 -8.28 7.24
N HIS A 9 -6.32 -7.78 7.07
CA HIS A 9 -7.49 -8.57 6.64
C HIS A 9 -8.04 -8.13 5.28
N SER A 10 -7.55 -7.01 4.75
CA SER A 10 -7.90 -6.50 3.44
C SER A 10 -6.64 -5.99 2.75
N LEU A 11 -6.59 -6.13 1.43
CA LEU A 11 -5.52 -5.61 0.61
C LEU A 11 -6.05 -5.13 -0.74
N PHE A 12 -5.34 -4.22 -1.38
CA PHE A 12 -5.59 -3.84 -2.76
C PHE A 12 -4.28 -3.84 -3.53
N LEU A 13 -4.35 -4.06 -4.84
CA LEU A 13 -3.20 -3.95 -5.72
C LEU A 13 -3.23 -2.57 -6.38
N THR A 14 -2.06 -1.94 -6.45
CA THR A 14 -1.87 -0.70 -7.20
C THR A 14 -0.58 -0.78 -7.98
N ARG A 15 -0.46 0.07 -9.00
CA ARG A 15 0.74 0.23 -9.79
C ARG A 15 0.86 1.68 -10.23
N GLY A 16 2.09 2.13 -10.40
CA GLY A 16 2.38 3.44 -10.92
C GLY A 16 3.76 3.45 -11.56
N THR A 17 3.95 4.43 -12.41
CA THR A 17 5.18 4.70 -13.15
C THR A 17 5.55 6.15 -12.93
N GLY A 18 6.85 6.41 -12.83
CA GLY A 18 7.34 7.75 -12.59
C GLY A 18 8.61 7.96 -13.39
N THR A 19 8.61 9.01 -14.22
CA THR A 19 9.75 9.37 -15.05
C THR A 19 10.32 10.67 -14.54
N HIS A 20 11.56 10.62 -14.07
CA HIS A 20 12.31 11.81 -13.68
C HIS A 20 13.80 11.51 -13.81
N ARG A 21 14.63 12.55 -13.98
CA ARG A 21 16.09 12.40 -14.07
C ARG A 21 16.68 11.82 -12.78
N GLU A 22 16.20 12.32 -11.64
CA GLU A 22 16.59 11.86 -10.30
C GLU A 22 15.75 10.65 -9.86
N LYS A 23 16.44 9.61 -9.37
CA LYS A 23 15.82 8.33 -8.95
C LYS A 23 14.79 8.47 -7.84
N LEU A 24 15.04 9.33 -6.85
CA LEU A 24 14.13 9.50 -5.73
C LEU A 24 12.81 10.17 -6.18
N ALA A 25 12.92 11.20 -7.00
CA ALA A 25 11.76 11.88 -7.57
C ALA A 25 11.01 10.98 -8.57
N SER A 26 11.71 10.14 -9.34
CA SER A 26 11.03 9.17 -10.23
C SER A 26 10.24 8.15 -9.41
N PHE A 27 10.77 7.70 -8.27
CA PHE A 27 10.06 6.84 -7.34
C PHE A 27 8.84 7.54 -6.70
N GLU A 28 8.97 8.79 -6.25
CA GLU A 28 7.86 9.57 -5.70
C GLU A 28 6.72 9.74 -6.71
N LEU A 29 7.04 10.05 -7.97
CA LEU A 29 6.03 10.16 -9.03
C LEU A 29 5.30 8.83 -9.27
N ALA A 30 6.00 7.70 -9.20
CA ALA A 30 5.39 6.39 -9.32
C ALA A 30 4.43 6.10 -8.15
N LEU A 31 4.78 6.50 -6.93
CA LEU A 31 3.89 6.36 -5.76
C LEU A 31 2.65 7.25 -5.89
N ARG A 32 2.79 8.46 -6.43
CA ARG A 32 1.68 9.39 -6.71
C ARG A 32 0.72 8.84 -7.76
N GLU A 33 1.23 8.29 -8.86
CA GLU A 33 0.37 7.63 -9.86
C GLU A 33 -0.34 6.41 -9.26
N ALA A 34 0.34 5.67 -8.37
CA ALA A 34 -0.23 4.54 -7.64
C ALA A 34 -1.23 4.95 -6.53
N GLY A 35 -1.34 6.24 -6.18
CA GLY A 35 -2.24 6.75 -5.15
C GLY A 35 -1.91 6.31 -3.72
N ILE A 36 -0.63 6.01 -3.44
CA ILE A 36 -0.17 5.53 -2.13
C ILE A 36 1.01 6.35 -1.57
N GLU A 37 1.32 7.50 -2.18
CA GLU A 37 2.39 8.41 -1.76
C GLU A 37 2.18 9.00 -0.37
N CYS A 38 0.93 9.07 0.09
CA CYS A 38 0.57 9.70 1.36
C CYS A 38 0.76 8.79 2.58
N TYR A 39 1.23 7.55 2.39
CA TYR A 39 1.44 6.56 3.45
C TYR A 39 2.93 6.31 3.73
N ASN A 40 3.23 5.80 4.92
CA ASN A 40 4.57 5.33 5.28
C ASN A 40 4.71 3.84 4.93
N LEU A 41 5.36 3.54 3.81
CA LEU A 41 5.43 2.19 3.27
C LEU A 41 6.55 1.36 3.90
N VAL A 42 6.23 0.15 4.37
CA VAL A 42 7.21 -0.81 4.92
C VAL A 42 7.20 -2.06 4.07
N SER A 43 8.33 -2.34 3.39
CA SER A 43 8.46 -3.53 2.54
C SER A 43 8.37 -4.83 3.35
N VAL A 44 7.53 -5.78 2.92
CA VAL A 44 7.40 -7.11 3.51
C VAL A 44 7.78 -8.22 2.52
N SER A 45 7.91 -9.45 3.01
CA SER A 45 8.28 -10.64 2.21
C SER A 45 7.18 -11.14 1.27
N SER A 46 6.11 -10.37 1.03
CA SER A 46 5.01 -10.69 0.12
C SER A 46 4.22 -11.96 0.47
N ILE A 47 3.95 -12.19 1.76
CA ILE A 47 3.10 -13.31 2.21
C ILE A 47 1.66 -12.83 2.42
N LEU A 48 0.72 -13.41 1.66
CA LEU A 48 -0.71 -13.14 1.80
C LEU A 48 -1.28 -13.79 3.08
N PRO A 49 -1.84 -13.03 4.03
CA PRO A 49 -2.45 -13.61 5.22
C PRO A 49 -3.69 -14.46 4.91
N PRO A 50 -3.99 -15.48 5.71
CA PRO A 50 -5.17 -16.31 5.52
C PRO A 50 -6.45 -15.48 5.69
N ARG A 51 -7.41 -15.68 4.78
CA ARG A 51 -8.70 -14.96 4.74
C ARG A 51 -8.55 -13.44 4.56
N CYS A 52 -7.44 -12.97 3.99
CA CYS A 52 -7.30 -11.57 3.57
C CYS A 52 -8.12 -11.36 2.28
N GLU A 53 -8.95 -10.32 2.27
CA GLU A 53 -9.85 -10.02 1.15
C GLU A 53 -9.21 -8.99 0.21
N PHE A 54 -9.35 -9.23 -1.10
CA PHE A 54 -9.02 -8.22 -2.11
C PHE A 54 -10.14 -7.20 -2.18
N VAL A 55 -9.80 -5.93 -2.03
CA VAL A 55 -10.72 -4.81 -2.16
C VAL A 55 -10.26 -3.90 -3.31
N GLU A 56 -11.21 -3.15 -3.87
CA GLU A 56 -10.88 -2.13 -4.85
C GLU A 56 -9.98 -1.05 -4.22
N PRO A 57 -8.99 -0.50 -4.95
CA PRO A 57 -8.08 0.51 -4.41
C PRO A 57 -8.78 1.71 -3.78
N ALA A 58 -9.87 2.19 -4.39
CA ALA A 58 -10.66 3.30 -3.86
C ALA A 58 -11.38 2.96 -2.55
N ALA A 59 -11.74 1.70 -2.33
CA ALA A 59 -12.32 1.24 -1.07
C ALA A 59 -11.23 1.06 0.00
N GLY A 60 -10.11 0.44 -0.38
CA GLY A 60 -8.95 0.26 0.51
C GLY A 60 -8.36 1.58 0.99
N ALA A 61 -8.24 2.59 0.13
CA ALA A 61 -7.76 3.92 0.50
C ALA A 61 -8.64 4.61 1.55
N LYS A 62 -9.96 4.38 1.53
CA LYS A 62 -10.89 4.92 2.56
C LYS A 62 -10.72 4.25 3.93
N MET A 63 -10.10 3.07 3.97
CA MET A 63 -9.82 2.34 5.22
C MET A 63 -8.48 2.79 5.85
N LEU A 64 -7.68 3.59 5.15
CA LEU A 64 -6.38 4.06 5.57
C LEU A 64 -6.43 5.55 5.91
N GLN A 65 -5.46 5.99 6.72
CA GLN A 65 -5.25 7.40 7.04
C GLN A 65 -3.93 7.90 6.46
N PRO A 66 -3.87 9.16 5.99
CA PRO A 66 -2.59 9.77 5.60
C PRO A 66 -1.55 9.66 6.73
N GLY A 67 -0.32 9.28 6.38
CA GLY A 67 0.77 9.04 7.32
C GLY A 67 0.75 7.69 8.05
N GLN A 68 -0.27 6.85 7.83
CA GLN A 68 -0.32 5.51 8.40
C GLN A 68 0.85 4.63 7.91
N VAL A 69 1.38 3.79 8.79
CA VAL A 69 2.37 2.76 8.42
C VAL A 69 1.65 1.60 7.74
N VAL A 70 2.01 1.32 6.49
CA VAL A 70 1.35 0.31 5.64
C VAL A 70 2.38 -0.72 5.17
N PRO A 71 2.17 -2.02 5.44
CA PRO A 71 3.01 -3.07 4.86
C PRO A 71 2.73 -3.22 3.36
N VAL A 72 3.78 -3.21 2.54
CA VAL A 72 3.71 -3.37 1.07
C VAL A 72 4.58 -4.50 0.56
#